data_AF-A0A1X4I502-F1
#
_entry.id   AF-A0A1X4I502-F1
#
_cell.length_a   1.000
_cell.length_b   1.000
_cell.length_c   1.000
_cell.angle_alpha   90.00
_cell.angle_beta   90.00
_cell.angle_gamma   90.00
#
_symmetry.space_group_name_H-M   'P 1'
#
loop_
_entity.id
_entity.type
_entity.pdbx_description
1 polymer ?
#
loop_
_entity_poly.entity_id
_entity_poly.type
_entity_poly.pdbx_seq_one_letter_code
_entity_poly.pdbx_strand_id
1 'polypeptide(L)'
;GGAPGPGGDSPGAVAPVRTGRRIGAVALGIALVVPLALPAMNGGLLDPAGTGVGSGSGGGGTISAVNPLVSLRDSLNQDEDRQVMSVRSEMTDVSDLYLRIVSLDDFDGTTWKPSKRSITTVPDGTFPTPPGLGPDVARTEIGTTISTADSYGQDWLPMPYPPSGVSIRGNWRYEPVGMTLVGDHGQNTRGLTYEVRSLHVQPTAEQLAGAPQPPPALEREYTELPDSLPAVVSRTAREVTEGATNAYDQAVKLQEYFTLYGGFEYDTEVDVGSGSQAIARFLRDKQGFCVHFSFAMASMARSLGIPARVAVGFAPGTRQPDDTIAVTLRDAHAWPELYFEGVGWTRFEPTPTRGSTPPYTVQDTEENSVPDPARPSQTASAEPSAEPSESESCTAERRKLGACESESPQAALPAGGDGPKWYALLAWALAGLAVLVLPLSPMLWRMRTRAVRLGGHGRSEAETAPYVLAVWDELTDTAWDHGIAPDESLTPRGTADRIVRLGRLGPDAAASVHRVADAVEQVLYAPRPRPVVGLADEVRGVAAGLRASAGGRRV
;
A
#
# COMPACT_ATOMS: atom_id res chain seq x y z
N GLY A 1 -18.97 -35.28 -72.84
CA GLY A 1 -18.60 -33.92 -73.25
C GLY A 1 -19.78 -33.27 -73.94
N GLY A 2 -19.88 -31.94 -73.88
CA GLY A 2 -20.95 -31.17 -74.52
C GLY A 2 -22.12 -30.82 -73.59
N ALA A 3 -22.09 -29.61 -73.03
CA ALA A 3 -23.22 -28.96 -72.36
C ALA A 3 -23.11 -27.43 -72.53
N PRO A 4 -24.22 -26.74 -72.84
CA PRO A 4 -24.44 -25.37 -72.40
C PRO A 4 -25.82 -25.16 -71.72
N GLY A 5 -25.94 -24.13 -70.87
CA GLY A 5 -27.21 -23.64 -70.28
C GLY A 5 -28.01 -22.74 -71.24
N PRO A 6 -28.96 -21.85 -70.81
CA PRO A 6 -29.27 -21.34 -69.44
C PRO A 6 -30.67 -21.80 -68.93
N GLY A 7 -31.29 -21.32 -67.84
CA GLY A 7 -30.90 -20.42 -66.73
C GLY A 7 -32.09 -19.61 -66.15
N GLY A 8 -31.96 -19.06 -64.92
CA GLY A 8 -33.01 -18.34 -64.16
C GLY A 8 -33.94 -19.26 -63.33
N ASP A 9 -34.44 -18.91 -62.14
CA ASP A 9 -34.20 -17.77 -61.24
C ASP A 9 -34.48 -18.22 -59.78
N SER A 10 -34.00 -17.49 -58.76
CA SER A 10 -34.36 -17.75 -57.36
C SER A 10 -34.45 -16.44 -56.54
N PRO A 11 -35.53 -16.21 -55.76
CA PRO A 11 -35.77 -14.93 -55.10
C PRO A 11 -34.87 -14.72 -53.88
N GLY A 12 -34.34 -13.50 -53.74
CA GLY A 12 -33.43 -13.13 -52.67
C GLY A 12 -34.09 -12.96 -51.29
N ALA A 13 -33.40 -13.41 -50.25
CA ALA A 13 -33.79 -13.16 -48.86
C ALA A 13 -33.34 -11.77 -48.40
N VAL A 14 -34.29 -10.93 -47.95
CA VAL A 14 -34.01 -9.63 -47.33
C VAL A 14 -33.84 -9.75 -45.81
N ALA A 15 -32.68 -9.35 -45.29
CA ALA A 15 -32.38 -9.35 -43.86
C ALA A 15 -32.96 -8.12 -43.12
N PRO A 16 -33.44 -8.25 -41.86
CA PRO A 16 -34.17 -7.18 -41.18
C PRO A 16 -33.26 -6.17 -40.45
N VAL A 17 -32.78 -5.17 -41.19
CA VAL A 17 -31.91 -4.08 -40.64
C VAL A 17 -32.59 -3.23 -39.54
N ARG A 18 -33.93 -3.28 -39.41
CA ARG A 18 -34.68 -2.42 -38.46
C ARG A 18 -34.49 -2.77 -36.97
N THR A 19 -34.16 -4.02 -36.61
CA THR A 19 -34.08 -4.43 -35.20
C THR A 19 -32.79 -3.97 -34.54
N GLY A 20 -31.64 -4.10 -35.24
CA GLY A 20 -30.33 -3.69 -34.72
C GLY A 20 -30.25 -2.19 -34.38
N ARG A 21 -30.90 -1.34 -35.18
CA ARG A 21 -30.92 0.12 -34.94
C ARG A 21 -31.62 0.53 -33.64
N ARG A 22 -32.63 -0.24 -33.19
CA ARG A 22 -33.33 0.01 -31.91
C ARG A 22 -32.51 -0.45 -30.72
N ILE A 23 -31.87 -1.61 -30.82
CA ILE A 23 -30.97 -2.14 -29.78
C ILE A 23 -29.77 -1.21 -29.61
N GLY A 24 -29.16 -0.73 -30.70
CA GLY A 24 -28.07 0.24 -30.65
C GLY A 24 -28.45 1.57 -29.98
N ALA A 25 -29.64 2.11 -30.27
CA ALA A 25 -30.11 3.35 -29.64
C ALA A 25 -30.37 3.19 -28.14
N VAL A 26 -30.94 2.07 -27.70
CA VAL A 26 -31.16 1.78 -26.27
C VAL A 26 -29.83 1.53 -25.55
N ALA A 27 -28.91 0.79 -26.16
CA ALA A 27 -27.57 0.57 -25.59
C ALA A 27 -26.79 1.87 -25.43
N LEU A 28 -26.85 2.78 -26.43
CA LEU A 28 -26.20 4.09 -26.36
C LEU A 28 -26.83 5.00 -25.31
N GLY A 29 -28.16 4.97 -25.17
CA GLY A 29 -28.87 5.70 -24.11
C GLY A 29 -28.50 5.22 -22.71
N ILE A 30 -28.44 3.90 -22.49
CA ILE A 30 -27.99 3.32 -21.22
C ILE A 30 -26.52 3.67 -20.96
N ALA A 31 -25.65 3.58 -21.97
CA ALA A 31 -24.23 3.92 -21.85
C ALA A 31 -23.97 5.41 -21.54
N LEU A 32 -24.90 6.31 -21.87
CA LEU A 32 -24.82 7.74 -21.52
C LEU A 32 -25.41 8.05 -20.14
N VAL A 33 -26.46 7.33 -19.71
CA VAL A 33 -27.16 7.61 -18.44
C VAL A 33 -26.53 6.89 -17.25
N VAL A 34 -26.00 5.67 -17.43
CA VAL A 34 -25.38 4.90 -16.34
C VAL A 34 -24.16 5.60 -15.72
N PRO A 35 -23.22 6.21 -16.48
CA PRO A 35 -22.11 6.98 -15.89
C PRO A 35 -22.54 8.22 -15.11
N LEU A 36 -23.74 8.75 -15.36
CA LEU A 36 -24.29 9.92 -14.66
C LEU A 36 -25.09 9.52 -13.40
N ALA A 37 -25.51 8.26 -13.29
CA ALA A 37 -26.29 7.73 -12.18
C ALA A 37 -25.45 6.88 -11.19
N LEU A 38 -24.25 6.46 -11.58
CA LEU A 38 -23.27 5.87 -10.69
C LEU A 38 -22.48 7.00 -10.00
N PRO A 39 -22.31 6.97 -8.65
CA PRO A 39 -21.31 7.83 -8.03
C PRO A 39 -19.93 7.49 -8.60
N ALA A 40 -19.14 8.52 -8.93
CA ALA A 40 -17.80 8.32 -9.48
C ALA A 40 -16.95 7.52 -8.47
N MET A 41 -16.55 6.31 -8.87
CA MET A 41 -15.64 5.45 -8.12
C MET A 41 -14.19 5.96 -8.27
N ASN A 42 -13.94 7.20 -7.85
CA ASN A 42 -12.59 7.72 -7.66
C ASN A 42 -12.04 7.18 -6.34
N GLY A 43 -11.73 5.88 -6.33
CA GLY A 43 -11.24 5.15 -5.15
C GLY A 43 -9.73 5.20 -5.00
N GLY A 44 -9.17 6.40 -4.78
CA GLY A 44 -7.76 6.60 -4.43
C GLY A 44 -7.64 7.35 -3.12
N LEU A 45 -6.57 7.11 -2.35
CA LEU A 45 -6.34 7.66 -1.00
C LEU A 45 -6.08 9.19 -0.97
N LEU A 46 -6.35 9.89 -2.08
CA LEU A 46 -6.19 11.33 -2.27
C LEU A 46 -7.43 12.04 -2.86
N ASP A 47 -8.55 11.34 -3.12
CA ASP A 47 -9.83 11.97 -3.54
C ASP A 47 -10.77 12.16 -2.33
N PRO A 48 -11.69 13.16 -2.31
CA PRO A 48 -12.08 13.82 -1.06
C PRO A 48 -13.03 13.04 -0.14
N ALA A 49 -13.49 11.85 -0.53
CA ALA A 49 -14.44 11.01 0.18
C ALA A 49 -13.74 9.86 0.93
N GLY A 50 -13.15 10.16 2.10
CA GLY A 50 -12.57 9.14 2.98
C GLY A 50 -13.61 8.14 3.47
N THR A 51 -13.33 6.84 3.32
CA THR A 51 -14.11 5.76 3.94
C THR A 51 -13.76 5.69 5.42
N GLY A 52 -14.49 6.45 6.24
CA GLY A 52 -14.19 6.64 7.66
C GLY A 52 -14.22 5.36 8.51
N VAL A 53 -13.56 5.46 9.67
CA VAL A 53 -13.54 4.44 10.72
C VAL A 53 -14.98 4.08 11.14
N GLY A 54 -15.26 2.78 11.33
CA GLY A 54 -16.62 2.25 11.42
C GLY A 54 -17.49 2.86 12.51
N SER A 55 -18.74 3.19 12.14
CA SER A 55 -19.77 3.80 13.00
C SER A 55 -20.39 2.83 14.01
N GLY A 56 -19.56 2.34 14.94
CA GLY A 56 -20.00 1.56 16.11
C GLY A 56 -20.34 2.46 17.30
N SER A 57 -21.61 2.48 17.72
CA SER A 57 -22.02 3.12 18.98
C SER A 57 -21.65 2.23 20.19
N GLY A 58 -20.38 2.18 20.54
CA GLY A 58 -19.87 1.40 21.67
C GLY A 58 -18.40 1.70 21.95
N GLY A 59 -18.02 1.81 23.22
CA GLY A 59 -16.64 2.14 23.60
C GLY A 59 -15.68 1.00 23.23
N GLY A 60 -14.62 1.32 22.50
CA GLY A 60 -13.57 0.36 22.10
C GLY A 60 -13.71 -0.13 20.66
N GLY A 61 -13.46 0.75 19.69
CA GLY A 61 -13.21 0.36 18.29
C GLY A 61 -11.73 0.03 18.05
N THR A 62 -11.44 -0.88 17.14
CA THR A 62 -10.08 -1.12 16.62
C THR A 62 -9.89 -0.40 15.29
N ILE A 63 -8.76 0.27 15.11
CA ILE A 63 -8.40 0.86 13.82
C ILE A 63 -8.04 -0.27 12.86
N SER A 64 -8.62 -0.27 11.66
CA SER A 64 -8.19 -1.12 10.54
C SER A 64 -8.02 -0.22 9.32
N ALA A 65 -6.84 0.36 9.18
CA ALA A 65 -6.60 1.44 8.21
C ALA A 65 -5.96 0.95 6.90
N VAL A 66 -6.19 1.74 5.85
CA VAL A 66 -5.61 1.57 4.52
C VAL A 66 -4.09 1.83 4.56
N ASN A 67 -3.33 1.16 3.70
CA ASN A 67 -1.87 1.15 3.74
C ASN A 67 -1.25 2.56 3.48
N PRO A 68 -0.62 3.21 4.48
CA PRO A 68 -0.07 4.56 4.34
C PRO A 68 1.16 4.65 3.42
N LEU A 69 1.75 3.51 3.04
CA LEU A 69 2.95 3.43 2.20
C LEU A 69 2.68 3.78 0.73
N VAL A 70 1.46 3.50 0.25
CA VAL A 70 1.07 3.81 -1.14
C VAL A 70 1.01 5.34 -1.30
N SER A 71 0.36 6.03 -0.36
CA SER A 71 0.35 7.50 -0.30
C SER A 71 1.74 8.13 -0.18
N LEU A 72 2.70 7.47 0.46
CA LEU A 72 4.04 8.02 0.62
C LEU A 72 4.78 8.11 -0.73
N ARG A 73 4.79 7.04 -1.53
CA ARG A 73 5.31 7.08 -2.91
C ARG A 73 4.55 8.09 -3.77
N ASP A 74 3.22 8.06 -3.70
CA ASP A 74 2.37 8.94 -4.49
C ASP A 74 2.47 10.43 -4.08
N SER A 75 3.00 10.73 -2.89
CA SER A 75 3.33 12.09 -2.44
C SER A 75 4.71 12.55 -2.90
N LEU A 76 5.71 11.65 -2.87
CA LEU A 76 7.08 11.93 -3.30
C LEU A 76 7.20 12.15 -4.81
N ASN A 77 6.41 11.43 -5.60
CA ASN A 77 6.47 11.46 -7.07
C ASN A 77 5.39 12.35 -7.71
N GLN A 78 4.93 13.42 -7.02
CA GLN A 78 4.04 14.42 -7.64
C GLN A 78 4.83 15.46 -8.43
N ASP A 79 4.28 15.85 -9.59
CA ASP A 79 4.83 16.91 -10.45
C ASP A 79 4.90 18.26 -9.72
N GLU A 80 3.88 18.59 -8.91
CA GLU A 80 3.80 19.81 -8.12
C GLU A 80 4.18 19.56 -6.65
N ASP A 81 5.26 20.17 -6.17
CA ASP A 81 5.54 20.18 -4.73
C ASP A 81 4.64 21.19 -4.02
N ARG A 82 3.88 20.72 -3.04
CA ARG A 82 2.85 21.49 -2.35
C ARG A 82 3.11 21.52 -0.86
N GLN A 83 3.16 22.72 -0.29
CA GLN A 83 3.15 22.89 1.16
C GLN A 83 1.83 22.33 1.74
N VAL A 84 1.96 21.41 2.68
CA VAL A 84 0.83 20.78 3.39
C VAL A 84 0.72 21.26 4.83
N MET A 85 1.82 21.72 5.42
CA MET A 85 1.83 22.29 6.78
C MET A 85 2.74 23.51 6.90
N SER A 86 2.40 24.37 7.87
CA SER A 86 3.27 25.40 8.42
C SER A 86 3.43 25.13 9.90
N VAL A 87 4.68 25.06 10.37
CA VAL A 87 5.03 24.64 11.73
C VAL A 87 5.83 25.75 12.41
N ARG A 88 5.57 25.98 13.70
CA ARG A 88 6.39 26.84 14.55
C ARG A 88 6.72 26.07 15.82
N SER A 89 8.00 25.90 16.11
CA SER A 89 8.49 25.15 17.26
C SER A 89 9.43 26.00 18.11
N GLU A 90 9.46 25.72 19.41
CA GLU A 90 10.45 26.27 20.35
C GLU A 90 11.82 25.59 20.21
N MET A 91 11.93 24.52 19.39
CA MET A 91 13.17 23.81 19.10
C MET A 91 14.15 24.69 18.32
N THR A 92 15.37 24.86 18.86
CA THR A 92 16.43 25.65 18.23
C THR A 92 16.96 24.97 16.96
N ASP A 93 17.34 23.70 17.05
CA ASP A 93 17.75 22.89 15.90
C ASP A 93 16.55 22.15 15.32
N VAL A 94 15.98 22.71 14.25
CA VAL A 94 14.81 22.14 13.58
C VAL A 94 15.14 20.88 12.79
N SER A 95 16.41 20.50 12.64
CA SER A 95 16.80 19.27 11.93
C SER A 95 16.42 17.98 12.68
N ASP A 96 15.99 18.05 13.94
CA ASP A 96 15.39 16.93 14.67
C ASP A 96 13.84 16.98 14.72
N LEU A 97 13.21 17.97 14.09
CA LEU A 97 11.75 18.13 14.12
C LEU A 97 11.02 17.26 13.08
N TYR A 98 11.00 15.95 13.33
CA TYR A 98 10.19 14.99 12.55
C TYR A 98 8.74 15.03 13.00
N LEU A 99 7.81 15.08 12.05
CA LEU A 99 6.37 14.98 12.33
C LEU A 99 5.87 13.59 12.00
N ARG A 100 5.70 12.75 13.02
CA ARG A 100 5.22 11.38 12.85
C ARG A 100 3.70 11.34 12.79
N ILE A 101 3.18 10.59 11.83
CA ILE A 101 1.74 10.35 11.64
C ILE A 101 1.37 9.01 12.30
N VAL A 102 2.14 7.96 11.99
CA VAL A 102 1.86 6.59 12.43
C VAL A 102 3.15 5.78 12.55
N SER A 103 3.15 4.77 13.42
CA SER A 103 4.18 3.74 13.48
C SER A 103 3.63 2.40 12.97
N LEU A 104 4.38 1.74 12.09
CA LEU A 104 4.10 0.44 11.51
C LEU A 104 4.92 -0.62 12.26
N ASP A 105 4.25 -1.58 12.87
CA ASP A 105 4.86 -2.55 13.79
C ASP A 105 4.44 -4.01 13.54
N ASP A 106 3.41 -4.25 12.72
CA ASP A 106 3.06 -5.58 12.21
C ASP A 106 3.67 -5.74 10.80
N PHE A 107 4.47 -6.80 10.60
CA PHE A 107 5.11 -7.11 9.33
C PHE A 107 4.80 -8.55 8.90
N ASP A 108 3.94 -8.70 7.89
CA ASP A 108 3.55 -10.00 7.34
C ASP A 108 4.53 -10.60 6.31
N GLY A 109 5.73 -10.03 6.24
CA GLY A 109 6.78 -10.43 5.30
C GLY A 109 6.65 -9.73 3.96
N THR A 110 5.49 -9.13 3.64
CA THR A 110 5.28 -8.37 2.40
C THR A 110 5.04 -6.89 2.64
N THR A 111 4.36 -6.56 3.75
CA THR A 111 3.86 -5.21 4.05
C THR A 111 4.05 -4.92 5.53
N TRP A 112 4.55 -3.72 5.85
CA TRP A 112 4.49 -3.17 7.20
C TRP A 112 3.17 -2.40 7.36
N LYS A 113 2.46 -2.63 8.47
CA LYS A 113 1.16 -2.00 8.77
C LYS A 113 1.07 -1.65 10.27
N PRO A 114 0.23 -0.68 10.65
CA PRO A 114 -0.01 -0.41 12.06
C PRO A 114 -0.82 -1.57 12.67
N SER A 115 -0.40 -2.05 13.83
CA SER A 115 -1.16 -3.05 14.60
C SER A 115 -2.55 -2.55 14.96
N LYS A 116 -3.51 -3.48 15.10
CA LYS A 116 -4.87 -3.16 15.55
C LYS A 116 -4.89 -2.88 17.05
N ARG A 117 -4.62 -1.63 17.44
CA ARG A 117 -4.60 -1.16 18.82
C ARG A 117 -5.97 -0.69 19.31
N SER A 118 -6.13 -0.64 20.62
CA SER A 118 -7.31 -0.06 21.29
C SER A 118 -7.16 1.45 21.40
N ILE A 119 -8.19 2.21 21.03
CA ILE A 119 -8.21 3.66 21.14
C ILE A 119 -9.01 4.15 22.36
N THR A 120 -8.52 5.20 23.01
CA THR A 120 -9.16 5.87 24.14
C THR A 120 -9.54 7.31 23.79
N THR A 121 -10.23 7.99 24.71
CA THR A 121 -10.31 9.46 24.67
C THR A 121 -8.90 10.06 24.79
N VAL A 122 -8.65 11.18 24.12
CA VAL A 122 -7.40 11.95 24.29
C VAL A 122 -7.29 12.39 25.75
N PRO A 123 -6.15 12.14 26.45
CA PRO A 123 -5.96 12.60 27.82
C PRO A 123 -5.99 14.13 27.94
N ASP A 124 -6.72 14.65 28.92
CA ASP A 124 -6.69 16.07 29.26
C ASP A 124 -5.33 16.46 29.85
N GLY A 125 -4.61 17.37 29.17
CA GLY A 125 -3.36 17.94 29.68
C GLY A 125 -2.10 17.17 29.28
N THR A 126 -1.62 16.28 30.14
CA THR A 126 -0.31 15.63 30.01
C THR A 126 -0.45 14.14 29.74
N PHE A 127 0.25 13.66 28.71
CA PHE A 127 0.27 12.25 28.31
C PHE A 127 1.17 11.42 29.24
N PRO A 128 0.98 10.09 29.31
CA PRO A 128 1.87 9.21 30.05
C PRO A 128 3.33 9.31 29.57
N THR A 129 4.28 9.06 30.47
CA THR A 129 5.69 8.90 30.10
C THR A 129 5.83 7.82 29.00
N PRO A 130 6.59 8.08 27.92
CA PRO A 130 6.80 7.12 26.85
C PRO A 130 7.33 5.77 27.36
N PRO A 131 6.87 4.63 26.82
CA PRO A 131 7.39 3.31 27.19
C PRO A 131 8.92 3.24 27.07
N GLY A 132 9.57 2.76 28.12
CA GLY A 132 11.03 2.60 28.20
C GLY A 132 11.82 3.83 28.58
N LEU A 133 11.23 5.04 28.60
CA LEU A 133 11.99 6.27 28.89
C LEU A 133 12.21 6.46 30.40
N GLY A 134 13.40 6.12 30.88
CA GLY A 134 13.83 6.22 32.28
C GLY A 134 14.01 7.66 32.77
N PRO A 135 14.21 7.88 34.09
CA PRO A 135 14.37 9.21 34.68
C PRO A 135 15.68 9.91 34.26
N ASP A 136 16.76 9.15 34.10
CA ASP A 136 18.14 9.66 33.97
C ASP A 136 18.53 10.13 32.54
N VAL A 137 17.61 9.97 31.57
CA VAL A 137 17.82 10.48 30.20
C VAL A 137 17.45 11.96 30.14
N ALA A 138 18.37 12.77 29.63
CA ALA A 138 18.19 14.20 29.46
C ALA A 138 17.03 14.46 28.48
N ARG A 139 16.12 15.36 28.87
CA ARG A 139 14.97 15.75 28.03
C ARG A 139 14.52 17.16 28.34
N THR A 140 14.02 17.86 27.33
CA THR A 140 13.29 19.12 27.47
C THR A 140 11.89 18.96 26.88
N GLU A 141 10.88 19.60 27.47
CA GLU A 141 9.57 19.73 26.84
C GLU A 141 9.61 20.94 25.89
N ILE A 142 9.05 20.76 24.69
CA ILE A 142 9.04 21.74 23.60
C ILE A 142 7.61 21.90 23.08
N GLY A 143 7.12 23.14 23.02
CA GLY A 143 5.88 23.49 22.35
C GLY A 143 6.05 23.60 20.83
N THR A 144 5.14 23.00 20.08
CA THR A 144 5.09 23.08 18.61
C THR A 144 3.67 23.33 18.13
N THR A 145 3.45 24.48 17.49
CA THR A 145 2.19 24.82 16.80
C THR A 145 2.25 24.34 15.35
N ILE A 146 1.24 23.62 14.91
CA ILE A 146 1.13 23.09 13.55
C ILE A 146 -0.17 23.59 12.93
N SER A 147 -0.07 24.17 11.73
CA SER A 147 -1.19 24.51 10.86
C SER A 147 -1.13 23.67 9.59
N THR A 148 -2.28 23.17 9.15
CA THR A 148 -2.44 22.24 8.02
C THR A 148 -3.26 22.89 6.90
N ALA A 149 -2.91 22.62 5.65
CA ALA A 149 -3.63 23.15 4.50
C ALA A 149 -5.02 22.49 4.32
N ASP A 150 -5.98 23.20 3.73
CA ASP A 150 -7.32 22.65 3.43
C ASP A 150 -7.27 21.43 2.49
N SER A 151 -6.23 21.35 1.64
CA SER A 151 -5.98 20.21 0.76
C SER A 151 -5.37 18.99 1.46
N TYR A 152 -4.92 19.12 2.71
CA TYR A 152 -4.23 18.05 3.44
C TYR A 152 -5.19 17.38 4.45
N GLY A 153 -5.90 16.35 3.98
CA GLY A 153 -6.81 15.55 4.81
C GLY A 153 -6.30 14.14 5.05
N GLN A 154 -5.75 13.89 6.23
CA GLN A 154 -5.39 12.57 6.75
C GLN A 154 -6.24 12.23 7.97
N ASP A 155 -6.42 10.94 8.25
CA ASP A 155 -7.16 10.46 9.42
C ASP A 155 -6.30 10.50 10.70
N TRP A 156 -4.96 10.49 10.58
CA TRP A 156 -4.05 10.59 11.71
C TRP A 156 -3.40 11.97 11.80
N LEU A 157 -3.15 12.42 13.03
CA LEU A 157 -2.56 13.72 13.32
C LEU A 157 -1.02 13.67 13.27
N PRO A 158 -0.34 14.46 12.41
CA PRO A 158 1.12 14.62 12.45
C PRO A 158 1.55 15.25 13.79
N MET A 159 2.48 14.63 14.50
CA MET A 159 2.98 15.14 15.79
C MET A 159 4.49 14.85 15.94
N PRO A 160 5.26 15.75 16.57
CA PRO A 160 6.59 15.41 17.07
C PRO A 160 6.52 14.24 18.08
N TYR A 161 7.49 13.35 18.06
CA TYR A 161 7.54 12.18 18.94
C TYR A 161 8.73 12.26 19.92
N PRO A 162 8.55 11.87 21.20
CA PRO A 162 7.28 11.52 21.85
C PRO A 162 6.43 12.72 22.29
N PRO A 163 5.10 12.72 22.03
CA PRO A 163 4.21 13.76 22.52
C PRO A 163 3.96 13.62 24.02
N SER A 164 4.09 14.72 24.75
CA SER A 164 3.72 14.87 26.16
C SER A 164 2.36 15.55 26.36
N GLY A 165 1.73 16.04 25.30
CA GLY A 165 0.34 16.51 25.32
C GLY A 165 -0.08 17.18 24.01
N VAL A 166 -1.39 17.38 23.81
CA VAL A 166 -1.93 18.02 22.61
C VAL A 166 -3.15 18.89 22.93
N SER A 167 -3.21 20.06 22.32
CA SER A 167 -4.35 20.99 22.37
C SER A 167 -4.94 21.09 20.97
N ILE A 168 -6.04 20.37 20.75
CA ILE A 168 -6.71 20.24 19.46
C ILE A 168 -8.23 20.24 19.62
N ARG A 169 -8.95 20.79 18.62
CA ARG A 169 -10.42 20.75 18.55
C ARG A 169 -10.88 19.62 17.63
N GLY A 170 -12.10 19.16 17.84
CA GLY A 170 -12.74 18.13 17.01
C GLY A 170 -12.73 16.74 17.66
N ASN A 171 -13.16 15.75 16.90
CA ASN A 171 -13.37 14.39 17.42
C ASN A 171 -12.08 13.57 17.23
N TRP A 172 -11.23 13.55 18.26
CA TRP A 172 -9.96 12.81 18.24
C TRP A 172 -9.93 11.68 19.26
N ARG A 173 -9.18 10.63 18.93
CA ARG A 173 -8.93 9.47 19.79
C ARG A 173 -7.44 9.24 19.90
N TYR A 174 -7.02 8.76 21.07
CA TYR A 174 -5.62 8.48 21.38
C TYR A 174 -5.35 6.99 21.35
N GLU A 175 -4.25 6.59 20.71
CA GLU A 175 -3.74 5.23 20.73
C GLU A 175 -2.47 5.20 21.62
N PRO A 176 -2.50 4.56 22.80
CA PRO A 176 -1.49 4.77 23.83
C PRO A 176 -0.14 4.05 23.62
N VAL A 177 -0.06 3.03 22.76
CA VAL A 177 1.18 2.25 22.54
C VAL A 177 2.08 2.92 21.50
N GLY A 178 1.49 3.29 20.37
CA GLY A 178 2.10 4.12 19.32
C GLY A 178 1.99 5.62 19.59
N MET A 179 1.36 6.06 20.68
CA MET A 179 1.19 7.47 21.08
C MET A 179 0.71 8.38 19.93
N THR A 180 -0.21 7.89 19.08
CA THR A 180 -0.74 8.64 17.93
C THR A 180 -2.19 9.10 18.17
N LEU A 181 -2.62 10.13 17.44
CA LEU A 181 -3.99 10.61 17.42
C LEU A 181 -4.65 10.25 16.09
N VAL A 182 -5.86 9.68 16.17
CA VAL A 182 -6.69 9.37 15.01
C VAL A 182 -8.03 10.10 15.10
N GLY A 183 -8.53 10.55 13.95
CA GLY A 183 -9.82 11.18 13.80
C GLY A 183 -10.96 10.18 13.96
N ASP A 184 -12.04 10.62 14.60
CA ASP A 184 -13.23 9.84 14.86
C ASP A 184 -14.46 10.52 14.20
N HIS A 185 -15.45 9.72 13.80
CA HIS A 185 -16.68 10.19 13.13
C HIS A 185 -16.42 11.12 11.91
N GLY A 186 -15.37 10.82 11.12
CA GLY A 186 -15.02 11.58 9.92
C GLY A 186 -14.17 12.84 10.15
N GLN A 187 -13.68 13.07 11.38
CA GLN A 187 -12.63 14.04 11.64
C GLN A 187 -11.36 13.68 10.85
N ASN A 188 -10.73 14.67 10.24
CA ASN A 188 -9.43 14.56 9.55
C ASN A 188 -8.62 15.86 9.77
N THR A 189 -7.43 15.94 9.19
CA THR A 189 -6.49 17.06 9.34
C THR A 189 -6.73 18.29 8.43
N ARG A 190 -7.82 18.40 7.67
CA ARG A 190 -7.99 19.56 6.75
C ARG A 190 -8.15 20.88 7.50
N GLY A 191 -7.33 21.88 7.16
CA GLY A 191 -7.50 23.26 7.64
C GLY A 191 -7.39 23.45 9.15
N LEU A 192 -6.69 22.55 9.86
CA LEU A 192 -6.54 22.59 11.31
C LEU A 192 -5.33 23.39 11.75
N THR A 193 -5.47 24.05 12.89
CA THR A 193 -4.37 24.57 13.71
C THR A 193 -4.47 23.95 15.11
N TYR A 194 -3.37 23.39 15.61
CA TYR A 194 -3.26 22.71 16.89
C TYR A 194 -1.86 22.89 17.49
N GLU A 195 -1.75 22.62 18.78
CA GLU A 195 -0.50 22.72 19.53
C GLU A 195 -0.15 21.34 20.12
N VAL A 196 1.09 20.92 19.95
CA VAL A 196 1.64 19.68 20.50
C VAL A 196 2.77 20.05 21.45
N ARG A 197 2.76 19.48 22.65
CA ARG A 197 3.94 19.43 23.53
C ARG A 197 4.62 18.09 23.33
N SER A 198 5.94 18.10 23.22
CA SER A 198 6.74 16.90 22.99
C SER A 198 8.04 16.93 23.76
N LEU A 199 8.58 15.76 24.11
CA LEU A 199 9.87 15.66 24.78
C LEU A 199 10.99 15.53 23.73
N HIS A 200 11.91 16.49 23.69
CA HIS A 200 13.16 16.35 22.96
C HIS A 200 14.15 15.56 23.83
N VAL A 201 14.18 14.25 23.62
CA VAL A 201 14.99 13.26 24.35
C VAL A 201 16.40 13.23 23.77
N GLN A 202 17.40 13.40 24.63
CA GLN A 202 18.83 13.47 24.28
C GLN A 202 19.59 12.36 25.03
N PRO A 203 19.57 11.11 24.54
CA PRO A 203 20.33 10.02 25.12
C PRO A 203 21.82 10.13 24.75
N THR A 204 22.71 9.60 25.60
CA THR A 204 24.13 9.42 25.24
C THR A 204 24.35 8.04 24.61
N ALA A 205 25.46 7.87 23.89
CA ALA A 205 25.87 6.59 23.33
C ALA A 205 26.05 5.51 24.42
N GLU A 206 26.56 5.87 25.60
CA GLU A 206 26.71 4.96 26.74
C GLU A 206 25.37 4.53 27.33
N GLN A 207 24.37 5.41 27.34
CA GLN A 207 23.01 5.06 27.78
C GLN A 207 22.35 4.05 26.84
N LEU A 208 22.59 4.17 25.53
CA LEU A 208 22.10 3.23 24.51
C LEU A 208 22.87 1.90 24.52
N ALA A 209 24.20 1.95 24.64
CA ALA A 209 25.06 0.76 24.74
C ALA A 209 24.85 -0.04 26.03
N GLY A 210 24.56 0.66 27.13
CA GLY A 210 24.26 0.08 28.45
C GLY A 210 22.78 -0.26 28.69
N ALA A 211 21.92 -0.14 27.67
CA ALA A 211 20.48 -0.38 27.79
C ALA A 211 20.18 -1.81 28.31
N PRO A 212 19.35 -1.97 29.35
CA PRO A 212 18.90 -3.28 29.82
C PRO A 212 18.11 -4.06 28.75
N GLN A 213 17.89 -5.35 29.01
CA GLN A 213 17.03 -6.16 28.15
C GLN A 213 15.59 -5.62 28.13
N PRO A 214 14.94 -5.53 26.96
CA PRO A 214 13.56 -5.05 26.85
C PRO A 214 12.56 -5.93 27.64
N PRO A 215 11.39 -5.40 27.99
CA PRO A 215 10.32 -6.20 28.60
C PRO A 215 9.91 -7.37 27.69
N PRO A 216 9.83 -8.63 28.17
CA PRO A 216 9.60 -9.81 27.30
C PRO A 216 8.27 -9.84 26.52
N ALA A 217 7.33 -8.93 26.80
CA ALA A 217 6.16 -8.73 25.96
C ALA A 217 6.49 -7.86 24.74
N LEU A 218 7.18 -6.74 24.97
CA LEU A 218 7.62 -5.81 23.93
C LEU A 218 8.65 -6.47 23.01
N GLU A 219 9.63 -7.19 23.59
CA GLU A 219 10.64 -7.92 22.81
C GLU A 219 9.99 -8.88 21.80
N ARG A 220 9.12 -9.80 22.27
CA ARG A 220 8.46 -10.79 21.40
C ARG A 220 7.63 -10.16 20.29
N GLU A 221 6.90 -9.09 20.60
CA GLU A 221 6.04 -8.39 19.64
C GLU A 221 6.85 -7.61 18.60
N TYR A 222 7.85 -6.86 19.05
CA TYR A 222 8.62 -5.96 18.17
C TYR A 222 9.87 -6.58 17.57
N THR A 223 10.16 -7.87 17.84
CA THR A 223 11.14 -8.70 17.10
C THR A 223 10.48 -9.72 16.18
N GLU A 224 9.15 -9.82 16.15
CA GLU A 224 8.44 -10.80 15.32
C GLU A 224 8.74 -10.60 13.82
N LEU A 225 9.12 -11.71 13.17
CA LEU A 225 9.37 -11.80 11.74
C LEU A 225 8.78 -13.12 11.21
N PRO A 226 8.14 -13.13 10.03
CA PRO A 226 7.55 -14.33 9.47
C PRO A 226 8.57 -15.17 8.70
N ASP A 227 8.36 -16.49 8.69
CA ASP A 227 9.17 -17.49 7.97
C ASP A 227 9.30 -17.23 6.46
N SER A 228 8.41 -16.40 5.89
CA SER A 228 8.44 -15.98 4.48
C SER A 228 9.58 -15.00 4.16
N LEU A 229 10.18 -14.35 5.17
CA LEU A 229 11.27 -13.39 5.00
C LEU A 229 12.55 -14.14 4.57
N PRO A 230 13.16 -13.78 3.42
CA PRO A 230 14.33 -14.50 2.92
C PRO A 230 15.52 -14.44 3.88
N ALA A 231 16.12 -15.60 4.16
CA ALA A 231 17.20 -15.76 5.13
C ALA A 231 18.43 -14.84 4.86
N VAL A 232 18.61 -14.33 3.63
CA VAL A 232 19.65 -13.34 3.31
C VAL A 232 19.56 -12.10 4.20
N VAL A 233 18.36 -11.63 4.56
CA VAL A 233 18.19 -10.45 5.43
C VAL A 233 18.88 -10.68 6.79
N SER A 234 18.63 -11.83 7.42
CA SER A 234 19.25 -12.17 8.71
C SER A 234 20.72 -12.56 8.61
N ARG A 235 21.21 -13.03 7.45
CA ARG A 235 22.64 -13.27 7.23
C ARG A 235 23.39 -11.95 7.08
N THR A 236 22.94 -11.08 6.18
CA THR A 236 23.53 -9.75 5.98
C THR A 236 23.49 -8.92 7.26
N ALA A 237 22.44 -9.02 8.09
CA ALA A 237 22.42 -8.38 9.41
C ALA A 237 23.57 -8.86 10.32
N ARG A 238 23.81 -10.18 10.41
CA ARG A 238 24.90 -10.75 11.21
C ARG A 238 26.28 -10.44 10.64
N GLU A 239 26.43 -10.45 9.32
CA GLU A 239 27.66 -10.10 8.60
C GLU A 239 28.03 -8.62 8.82
N VAL A 240 27.09 -7.69 8.61
CA VAL A 240 27.29 -6.24 8.81
C VAL A 240 27.63 -5.90 10.27
N THR A 241 26.99 -6.58 11.21
CA THR A 241 27.18 -6.31 12.64
C THR A 241 28.29 -7.13 13.30
N GLU A 242 29.14 -7.82 12.52
CA GLU A 242 30.23 -8.62 13.07
C GLU A 242 31.13 -7.80 14.01
N GLY A 243 31.46 -8.36 15.18
CA GLY A 243 32.24 -7.69 16.22
C GLY A 243 31.53 -6.54 16.95
N ALA A 244 30.22 -6.31 16.75
CA ALA A 244 29.42 -5.47 17.65
C ALA A 244 29.30 -6.12 19.04
N THR A 245 29.34 -5.32 20.11
CA THR A 245 29.34 -5.82 21.50
C THR A 245 27.97 -5.79 22.16
N ASN A 246 27.07 -4.93 21.67
CA ASN A 246 25.75 -4.67 22.23
C ASN A 246 24.74 -4.28 21.11
N ALA A 247 23.45 -4.16 21.45
CA ALA A 247 22.38 -3.87 20.49
C ALA A 247 22.51 -2.48 19.82
N TYR A 248 23.12 -1.51 20.50
CA TYR A 248 23.34 -0.17 19.95
C TYR A 248 24.48 -0.18 18.93
N ASP A 249 25.61 -0.84 19.21
CA ASP A 249 26.68 -1.07 18.22
C ASP A 249 26.13 -1.75 16.94
N GLN A 250 25.23 -2.73 17.11
CA GLN A 250 24.56 -3.39 16.00
C GLN A 250 23.69 -2.41 15.20
N ALA A 251 22.88 -1.59 15.88
CA ALA A 251 22.03 -0.59 15.25
C ALA A 251 22.82 0.48 14.47
N VAL A 252 23.92 0.99 15.05
CA VAL A 252 24.82 1.95 14.40
C VAL A 252 25.45 1.33 13.14
N LYS A 253 26.03 0.12 13.23
CA LYS A 253 26.59 -0.57 12.05
C LYS A 253 25.55 -0.83 10.96
N LEU A 254 24.31 -1.16 11.33
CA LEU A 254 23.21 -1.29 10.35
C LEU A 254 22.93 0.05 9.66
N GLN A 255 22.93 1.18 10.37
CA GLN A 255 22.75 2.51 9.78
C GLN A 255 23.90 2.86 8.83
N GLU A 256 25.15 2.73 9.28
CA GLU A 256 26.35 3.02 8.49
C GLU A 256 26.49 2.13 7.25
N TYR A 257 26.02 0.89 7.32
CA TYR A 257 25.94 0.02 6.15
C TYR A 257 25.07 0.61 5.05
N PHE A 258 23.93 1.22 5.38
CA PHE A 258 23.13 1.90 4.37
C PHE A 258 23.73 3.25 3.94
N THR A 259 24.30 4.02 4.86
CA THR A 259 24.68 5.43 4.60
C THR A 259 26.13 5.67 4.17
N LEU A 260 27.08 4.80 4.54
CA LEU A 260 28.53 5.03 4.35
C LEU A 260 29.21 4.02 3.43
N TYR A 261 29.06 2.71 3.67
CA TYR A 261 29.91 1.69 3.04
C TYR A 261 29.20 0.54 2.31
N GLY A 262 27.89 0.37 2.46
CA GLY A 262 27.14 -0.61 1.68
C GLY A 262 26.97 -0.23 0.22
N GLY A 263 27.16 1.05 -0.14
CA GLY A 263 27.04 1.55 -1.52
C GLY A 263 25.59 1.57 -2.00
N PHE A 264 24.69 2.11 -1.17
CA PHE A 264 23.29 2.31 -1.52
C PHE A 264 23.05 3.71 -2.10
N GLU A 265 22.11 3.81 -3.02
CA GLU A 265 21.73 5.05 -3.69
C GLU A 265 20.24 5.36 -3.46
N TYR A 266 19.92 6.64 -3.29
CA TYR A 266 18.54 7.09 -3.14
C TYR A 266 17.87 7.28 -4.50
N ASP A 267 16.81 6.52 -4.77
CA ASP A 267 16.06 6.55 -6.02
C ASP A 267 14.54 6.35 -5.76
N THR A 268 13.71 7.29 -6.23
CA THR A 268 12.24 7.27 -6.11
C THR A 268 11.53 6.71 -7.34
N GLU A 269 12.26 6.43 -8.43
CA GLU A 269 11.72 5.83 -9.67
C GLU A 269 11.72 4.30 -9.62
N VAL A 270 12.44 3.67 -8.69
CA VAL A 270 12.44 2.20 -8.53
C VAL A 270 11.03 1.66 -8.29
N ASP A 271 10.75 0.49 -8.88
CA ASP A 271 9.49 -0.21 -8.60
C ASP A 271 9.44 -0.69 -7.15
N VAL A 272 8.30 -0.48 -6.47
CA VAL A 272 8.11 -0.96 -5.10
C VAL A 272 7.85 -2.45 -5.18
N GLY A 273 8.93 -3.22 -5.13
CA GLY A 273 8.86 -4.66 -5.28
C GLY A 273 7.92 -5.28 -4.27
N SER A 274 6.82 -5.89 -4.73
CA SER A 274 5.88 -6.60 -3.85
C SER A 274 6.37 -8.00 -3.46
N GLY A 275 5.79 -8.56 -2.40
CA GLY A 275 6.08 -9.91 -1.89
C GLY A 275 7.36 -9.99 -1.05
N SER A 276 7.60 -11.14 -0.40
CA SER A 276 8.66 -11.24 0.62
C SER A 276 10.09 -11.09 0.13
N GLN A 277 10.30 -11.12 -1.18
CA GLN A 277 11.59 -10.85 -1.80
C GLN A 277 11.89 -9.35 -1.95
N ALA A 278 11.02 -8.43 -1.53
CA ALA A 278 11.21 -6.99 -1.63
C ALA A 278 12.54 -6.52 -1.01
N ILE A 279 12.74 -6.83 0.28
CA ILE A 279 13.93 -6.43 1.05
C ILE A 279 15.17 -7.15 0.50
N ALA A 280 15.05 -8.43 0.13
CA ALA A 280 16.15 -9.20 -0.46
C ALA A 280 16.59 -8.67 -1.83
N ARG A 281 15.66 -8.12 -2.63
CA ARG A 281 15.98 -7.39 -3.87
C ARG A 281 16.68 -6.08 -3.56
N PHE A 282 16.12 -5.26 -2.69
CA PHE A 282 16.73 -3.99 -2.28
C PHE A 282 18.16 -4.14 -1.75
N LEU A 283 18.45 -5.12 -0.88
CA LEU A 283 19.80 -5.39 -0.38
C LEU A 283 20.80 -5.82 -1.49
N ARG A 284 20.32 -6.36 -2.61
CA ARG A 284 21.13 -6.77 -3.76
C ARG A 284 21.29 -5.65 -4.78
N ASP A 285 20.19 -4.98 -5.11
CA ASP A 285 20.11 -3.96 -6.16
C ASP A 285 20.57 -2.59 -5.66
N LYS A 286 20.53 -2.36 -4.34
CA LYS A 286 21.06 -1.21 -3.60
C LYS A 286 20.47 0.17 -3.95
N GLN A 287 19.41 0.21 -4.72
CA GLN A 287 18.69 1.42 -5.12
C GLN A 287 17.28 1.43 -4.53
N GLY A 288 16.88 2.57 -3.96
CA GLY A 288 15.49 2.79 -3.53
C GLY A 288 15.29 4.05 -2.71
N PHE A 289 14.06 4.29 -2.24
CA PHE A 289 13.70 5.44 -1.41
C PHE A 289 13.48 5.05 0.06
N CYS A 290 13.19 6.02 0.92
CA CYS A 290 13.19 5.92 2.40
C CYS A 290 12.42 4.73 3.00
N VAL A 291 11.34 4.27 2.35
CA VAL A 291 10.60 3.05 2.74
C VAL A 291 11.49 1.81 2.69
N HIS A 292 12.25 1.63 1.60
CA HIS A 292 13.12 0.46 1.42
C HIS A 292 14.23 0.41 2.47
N PHE A 293 14.90 1.54 2.71
CA PHE A 293 15.92 1.69 3.75
C PHE A 293 15.37 1.38 5.13
N SER A 294 14.24 1.99 5.50
CA SER A 294 13.61 1.79 6.81
C SER A 294 13.15 0.36 7.04
N PHE A 295 12.57 -0.27 6.02
CA PHE A 295 12.07 -1.64 6.09
C PHE A 295 13.21 -2.65 6.18
N ALA A 296 14.29 -2.42 5.43
CA ALA A 296 15.47 -3.24 5.48
C ALA A 296 16.14 -3.14 6.86
N MET A 297 16.42 -1.92 7.35
CA MET A 297 17.03 -1.71 8.65
C MET A 297 16.17 -2.28 9.79
N ALA A 298 14.87 -2.01 9.82
CA ALA A 298 13.98 -2.55 10.85
C ALA A 298 13.92 -4.09 10.81
N SER A 299 13.83 -4.71 9.62
CA SER A 299 13.82 -6.18 9.50
C SER A 299 15.16 -6.81 9.89
N MET A 300 16.28 -6.16 9.56
CA MET A 300 17.61 -6.61 9.97
C MET A 300 17.77 -6.50 11.49
N ALA A 301 17.36 -5.39 12.11
CA ALA A 301 17.35 -5.19 13.55
C ALA A 301 16.50 -6.25 14.29
N ARG A 302 15.26 -6.51 13.83
CA ARG A 302 14.41 -7.58 14.38
C ARG A 302 15.09 -8.95 14.30
N SER A 303 15.79 -9.24 13.19
CA SER A 303 16.49 -10.53 13.00
C SER A 303 17.72 -10.73 13.90
N LEU A 304 18.19 -9.67 14.55
CA LEU A 304 19.24 -9.67 15.57
C LEU A 304 18.68 -9.67 17.00
N GLY A 305 17.35 -9.64 17.17
CA GLY A 305 16.69 -9.55 18.48
C GLY A 305 16.50 -8.11 18.99
N ILE A 306 16.76 -7.09 18.17
CA ILE A 306 16.53 -5.69 18.55
C ILE A 306 15.06 -5.35 18.24
N PRO A 307 14.24 -4.91 19.21
CA PRO A 307 12.86 -4.58 18.95
C PRO A 307 12.78 -3.32 18.08
N ALA A 308 12.10 -3.40 16.94
CA ALA A 308 12.08 -2.34 15.92
C ALA A 308 10.70 -2.13 15.31
N ARG A 309 10.41 -0.90 14.89
CA ARG A 309 9.21 -0.50 14.13
C ARG A 309 9.58 0.57 13.10
N VAL A 310 8.68 0.89 12.18
CA VAL A 310 8.90 1.92 11.15
C VAL A 310 7.92 3.06 11.31
N ALA A 311 8.43 4.25 11.58
CA ALA A 311 7.64 5.47 11.62
C ALA A 311 7.43 6.01 10.20
N VAL A 312 6.25 6.59 9.96
CA VAL A 312 5.89 7.29 8.72
C VAL A 312 5.35 8.67 9.08
N GLY A 313 5.76 9.67 8.31
CA GLY A 313 5.35 11.05 8.51
C GLY A 313 6.12 12.00 7.61
N PHE A 314 6.67 13.07 8.18
CA PHE A 314 7.51 14.05 7.48
C PHE A 314 8.86 14.22 8.19
N ALA A 315 9.90 14.34 7.37
CA ALA A 315 11.18 14.88 7.77
C ALA A 315 11.07 16.40 8.07
N PRO A 316 12.10 17.01 8.68
CA PRO A 316 12.18 18.45 8.86
C PRO A 316 11.96 19.21 7.55
N GLY A 317 10.99 20.12 7.56
CA GLY A 317 10.73 21.02 6.43
C GLY A 317 11.71 22.20 6.36
N THR A 318 11.47 23.10 5.42
CA THR A 318 12.34 24.26 5.17
C THR A 318 11.93 25.47 6.03
N ARG A 319 12.87 25.99 6.85
CA ARG A 319 12.68 27.25 7.60
C ARG A 319 12.51 28.44 6.64
N GLN A 320 11.48 29.24 6.89
CA GLN A 320 11.09 30.42 6.15
C GLN A 320 11.59 31.71 6.82
N PRO A 321 11.58 32.87 6.12
CA PRO A 321 12.03 34.15 6.68
C PRO A 321 11.22 34.69 7.87
N ASP A 322 10.05 34.10 8.18
CA ASP A 322 9.17 34.45 9.31
C ASP A 322 9.29 33.46 10.50
N ASP A 323 10.38 32.68 10.50
CA ASP A 323 10.68 31.58 11.43
C ASP A 323 9.61 30.47 11.49
N THR A 324 8.68 30.41 10.54
CA THR A 324 7.89 29.18 10.31
C THR A 324 8.70 28.16 9.52
N ILE A 325 8.32 26.89 9.62
CA ILE A 325 8.89 25.78 8.87
C ILE A 325 7.80 25.33 7.91
N ALA A 326 8.06 25.46 6.60
CA ALA A 326 7.18 24.94 5.57
C ALA A 326 7.47 23.45 5.37
N VAL A 327 6.45 22.61 5.54
CA VAL A 327 6.54 21.16 5.28
C VAL A 327 5.72 20.84 4.05
N THR A 328 6.34 20.22 3.05
CA THR A 328 5.74 19.90 1.74
C THR A 328 5.52 18.39 1.55
N LEU A 329 4.89 18.01 0.42
CA LEU A 329 4.73 16.60 0.06
C LEU A 329 6.09 15.90 -0.18
N ARG A 330 7.12 16.64 -0.62
CA ARG A 330 8.48 16.11 -0.77
C ARG A 330 9.21 15.88 0.55
N ASP A 331 8.76 16.47 1.64
CA ASP A 331 9.29 16.20 2.98
C ASP A 331 8.73 14.90 3.58
N ALA A 332 7.76 14.26 2.93
CA ALA A 332 7.19 12.99 3.39
C ALA A 332 8.30 11.92 3.48
N HIS A 333 8.35 11.19 4.61
CA HIS A 333 9.48 10.34 4.95
C HIS A 333 9.04 9.13 5.79
N ALA A 334 9.89 8.10 5.76
CA ALA A 334 9.80 6.94 6.64
C ALA A 334 11.17 6.70 7.26
N TRP A 335 11.20 6.36 8.54
CA TRP A 335 12.42 6.08 9.31
C TRP A 335 12.18 4.92 10.30
N PRO A 336 13.19 4.08 10.58
CA PRO A 336 13.10 3.08 11.63
C PRO A 336 13.20 3.72 13.02
N GLU A 337 12.47 3.14 13.97
CA GLU A 337 12.64 3.37 15.40
C GLU A 337 13.00 2.04 16.07
N LEU A 338 14.08 2.03 16.84
CA LEU A 338 14.58 0.86 17.58
C LEU A 338 14.42 1.12 19.09
N TYR A 339 14.08 0.09 19.87
CA TYR A 339 13.80 0.21 21.30
C TYR A 339 15.01 -0.13 22.16
N PHE A 340 15.34 0.77 23.08
CA PHE A 340 16.38 0.60 24.09
C PHE A 340 15.79 0.85 25.48
N GLU A 341 15.75 -0.15 26.36
CA GLU A 341 15.20 0.04 27.71
C GLU A 341 16.00 1.11 28.47
N GLY A 342 15.32 1.99 29.20
CA GLY A 342 15.92 3.18 29.80
C GLY A 342 15.87 4.43 28.92
N VAL A 343 15.84 4.29 27.58
CA VAL A 343 15.70 5.40 26.62
C VAL A 343 14.34 5.40 25.90
N GLY A 344 13.77 4.22 25.64
CA GLY A 344 12.55 4.02 24.87
C GLY A 344 12.81 3.89 23.36
N TRP A 345 11.86 4.34 22.56
CA TRP A 345 11.92 4.29 21.10
C TRP A 345 12.82 5.39 20.53
N THR A 346 13.89 4.98 19.86
CA THR A 346 14.99 5.83 19.36
C THR A 346 15.03 5.81 17.83
N ARG A 347 15.12 6.98 17.20
CA ARG A 347 15.16 7.16 15.73
C ARG A 347 16.52 6.76 15.17
N PHE A 348 16.55 6.18 13.98
CA PHE A 348 17.75 6.01 13.15
C PHE A 348 17.45 6.48 11.73
N GLU A 349 18.45 6.90 10.96
CA GLU A 349 18.31 7.28 9.55
C GLU A 349 19.20 6.43 8.65
N PRO A 350 18.70 5.30 8.13
CA PRO A 350 19.40 4.52 7.11
C PRO A 350 19.33 5.15 5.72
N THR A 351 18.54 6.21 5.50
CA THR A 351 18.34 6.78 4.16
C THR A 351 19.49 7.74 3.81
N PRO A 352 20.32 7.47 2.80
CA PRO A 352 21.34 8.41 2.34
C PRO A 352 20.71 9.73 1.89
N THR A 353 21.42 10.83 2.12
CA THR A 353 21.10 12.20 1.66
C THR A 353 19.71 12.77 2.00
N ARG A 354 18.90 12.07 2.80
CA ARG A 354 17.56 12.47 3.26
C ARG A 354 17.51 12.46 4.78
N GLY A 355 16.76 13.40 5.35
CA GLY A 355 16.67 13.54 6.80
C GLY A 355 17.97 14.02 7.44
N SER A 356 18.22 13.57 8.67
CA SER A 356 19.28 14.04 9.56
C SER A 356 19.75 12.89 10.46
N THR A 357 21.02 12.53 10.36
CA THR A 357 21.64 11.52 11.23
C THR A 357 21.54 11.99 12.68
N PRO A 358 20.86 11.26 13.59
CA PRO A 358 20.75 11.69 14.98
C PRO A 358 22.14 11.71 15.65
N PRO A 359 22.48 12.72 16.48
CA PRO A 359 23.82 12.86 17.06
C PRO A 359 24.29 11.62 17.82
N TYR A 360 23.40 10.98 18.58
CA TYR A 360 23.66 9.75 19.34
C TYR A 360 23.88 8.50 18.47
N THR A 361 23.89 8.60 17.14
CA THR A 361 24.25 7.50 16.23
C THR A 361 25.61 7.71 15.56
N VAL A 362 26.24 8.87 15.76
CA VAL A 362 27.61 9.15 15.34
C VAL A 362 28.52 8.75 16.49
N GLN A 363 29.48 7.85 16.26
CA GLN A 363 30.51 7.59 17.25
C GLN A 363 31.50 8.76 17.27
N ASP A 364 31.64 9.41 18.43
CA ASP A 364 32.69 10.40 18.68
C ASP A 364 34.07 9.74 18.58
N THR A 365 34.57 9.65 17.36
CA THR A 365 35.94 9.27 17.08
C THR A 365 36.78 10.52 17.25
N GLU A 366 37.43 10.67 18.41
CA GLU A 366 38.36 11.79 18.63
C GLU A 366 39.38 11.87 17.49
N GLU A 367 39.51 13.08 16.93
CA GLU A 367 40.50 13.49 15.93
C GLU A 367 40.73 12.55 14.73
N ASN A 368 39.74 12.42 13.82
CA ASN A 368 40.04 12.22 12.40
C ASN A 368 39.16 13.11 11.50
N SER A 369 39.67 14.31 11.21
CA SER A 369 39.06 15.24 10.25
C SER A 369 39.15 14.71 8.81
N VAL A 370 38.16 13.92 8.40
CA VAL A 370 37.89 13.64 6.98
C VAL A 370 37.17 14.86 6.39
N PRO A 371 37.60 15.42 5.23
CA PRO A 371 36.95 16.60 4.66
C PRO A 371 35.49 16.34 4.28
N ASP A 372 34.60 17.24 4.71
CA ASP A 372 33.22 17.32 4.26
C ASP A 372 33.17 17.37 2.72
N PRO A 373 32.50 16.41 2.04
CA PRO A 373 32.29 16.47 0.60
C PRO A 373 31.29 17.61 0.30
N ALA A 374 31.86 18.79 0.01
CA ALA A 374 31.20 20.08 -0.10
C ALA A 374 29.74 20.03 -0.61
N ARG A 375 28.80 20.28 0.30
CA ARG A 375 27.43 20.66 -0.05
C ARG A 375 27.47 21.90 -0.97
N PRO A 376 26.87 21.88 -2.17
CA PRO A 376 26.79 23.07 -3.02
C PRO A 376 25.81 24.09 -2.41
N SER A 377 26.31 24.96 -1.54
CA SER A 377 25.56 26.11 -1.02
C SER A 377 25.21 27.06 -2.18
N GLN A 378 23.95 27.03 -2.62
CA GLN A 378 23.45 28.01 -3.59
C GLN A 378 23.26 29.38 -2.91
N THR A 379 24.28 30.23 -3.01
CA THR A 379 24.15 31.65 -2.65
C THR A 379 24.71 32.54 -3.74
N ALA A 380 23.79 33.21 -4.44
CA ALA A 380 23.87 34.38 -5.30
C ALA A 380 25.24 34.90 -5.84
N SER A 381 25.27 35.05 -7.17
CA SER A 381 25.84 36.18 -7.93
C SER A 381 27.30 36.62 -7.75
N ALA A 382 28.07 36.40 -8.81
CA ALA A 382 29.10 37.32 -9.27
C ALA A 382 28.85 37.69 -10.75
N GLU A 383 29.20 38.92 -11.15
CA GLU A 383 28.85 39.53 -12.44
C GLU A 383 29.54 38.90 -13.66
N PRO A 384 28.99 39.08 -14.89
CA PRO A 384 29.51 38.44 -16.09
C PRO A 384 30.82 39.08 -16.59
N SER A 385 31.81 38.24 -16.91
CA SER A 385 33.02 38.66 -17.60
C SER A 385 32.73 38.97 -19.08
N ALA A 386 33.34 40.04 -19.59
CA ALA A 386 33.17 40.50 -20.96
C ALA A 386 34.43 40.21 -21.80
N GLU A 387 34.27 39.45 -22.89
CA GLU A 387 34.71 39.83 -24.25
C GLU A 387 34.16 38.81 -25.29
N PRO A 388 34.07 39.18 -26.59
CA PRO A 388 33.03 38.64 -27.47
C PRO A 388 33.47 37.43 -28.31
N SER A 389 32.54 36.52 -28.54
CA SER A 389 32.54 35.63 -29.71
C SER A 389 31.37 36.00 -30.63
N GLU A 390 31.69 36.35 -31.88
CA GLU A 390 30.71 36.76 -32.89
C GLU A 390 29.75 35.61 -33.21
N SER A 391 28.45 35.84 -33.01
CA SER A 391 27.41 35.02 -33.62
C SER A 391 26.68 35.86 -34.65
N GLU A 392 26.84 35.50 -35.93
CA GLU A 392 26.20 36.18 -37.05
C GLU A 392 24.67 36.05 -36.96
N SER A 393 24.02 37.07 -36.42
CA SER A 393 22.56 37.17 -36.48
C SER A 393 22.11 37.50 -37.91
N CYS A 394 21.48 36.53 -38.59
CA CYS A 394 20.93 36.73 -39.92
C CYS A 394 19.85 37.83 -39.89
N THR A 395 20.12 38.95 -40.57
CA THR A 395 19.29 40.15 -40.53
C THR A 395 17.95 39.97 -41.23
N ALA A 396 16.94 40.73 -40.79
CA ALA A 396 15.55 40.60 -41.25
C ALA A 396 15.35 40.75 -42.77
N GLU A 397 16.31 41.38 -43.45
CA GLU A 397 16.27 41.61 -44.90
C GLU A 397 16.68 40.35 -45.69
N ARG A 398 17.59 39.51 -45.18
CA ARG A 398 17.95 38.22 -45.79
C ARG A 398 16.86 37.16 -45.66
N ARG A 399 16.00 37.22 -44.62
CA ARG A 399 14.81 36.35 -44.50
C ARG A 399 13.80 36.53 -45.64
N LYS A 400 13.75 37.69 -46.29
CA LYS A 400 12.84 37.93 -47.44
C LYS A 400 13.32 37.32 -48.76
N LEU A 401 14.57 36.85 -48.84
CA LEU A 401 15.19 36.32 -50.06
C LEU A 401 15.47 34.80 -50.00
N GLY A 402 15.07 34.11 -48.93
CA GLY A 402 15.09 32.63 -48.87
C GLY A 402 16.47 31.97 -48.88
N ALA A 403 17.55 32.74 -48.70
CA ALA A 403 18.93 32.28 -48.89
C ALA A 403 19.62 31.85 -47.57
N CYS A 404 18.98 30.96 -46.81
CA CYS A 404 19.62 30.23 -45.71
C CYS A 404 19.27 28.74 -45.85
N GLU A 405 20.18 27.97 -46.43
CA GLU A 405 20.05 26.52 -46.55
C GLU A 405 20.41 25.84 -45.23
N SER A 406 19.57 24.90 -44.80
CA SER A 406 19.93 23.88 -43.81
C SER A 406 19.92 22.52 -44.51
N GLU A 407 20.94 21.69 -44.23
CA GLU A 407 21.15 20.44 -44.93
C GLU A 407 20.05 19.40 -44.63
N SER A 408 19.13 19.25 -45.60
CA SER A 408 18.44 18.03 -46.04
C SER A 408 17.95 16.99 -45.01
N PRO A 409 16.62 16.85 -44.83
CA PRO A 409 15.97 15.55 -44.75
C PRO A 409 15.78 14.96 -46.17
N GLN A 410 16.17 13.70 -46.38
CA GLN A 410 16.06 13.04 -47.69
C GLN A 410 14.71 12.33 -47.90
N ALA A 411 14.34 12.24 -49.19
CA ALA A 411 13.32 11.39 -49.80
C ALA A 411 11.84 11.72 -49.52
N ALA A 412 11.27 12.53 -50.42
CA ALA A 412 9.83 12.50 -50.71
C ALA A 412 9.43 11.20 -51.44
N LEU A 413 8.17 10.79 -51.28
CA LEU A 413 7.14 10.54 -52.32
C LEU A 413 5.93 9.83 -51.65
N PRO A 414 4.69 9.94 -52.19
CA PRO A 414 4.03 11.05 -52.86
C PRO A 414 2.72 11.46 -52.12
N ALA A 415 1.98 12.43 -52.65
CA ALA A 415 0.63 12.74 -52.15
C ALA A 415 -0.41 11.71 -52.62
N GLY A 416 -1.31 11.29 -51.72
CA GLY A 416 -2.57 10.60 -52.06
C GLY A 416 -2.85 9.35 -51.23
N GLY A 417 -3.89 9.41 -50.39
CA GLY A 417 -4.49 8.22 -49.77
C GLY A 417 -4.99 8.43 -48.34
N ASP A 418 -6.30 8.63 -48.18
CA ASP A 418 -7.00 8.31 -46.93
C ASP A 418 -6.97 6.79 -46.71
N GLY A 419 -5.84 6.29 -46.19
CA GLY A 419 -5.70 4.93 -45.70
C GLY A 419 -6.08 4.88 -44.21
N PRO A 420 -6.89 3.90 -43.75
CA PRO A 420 -7.26 3.83 -42.35
C PRO A 420 -6.02 3.61 -41.49
N LYS A 421 -5.80 4.53 -40.54
CA LYS A 421 -4.70 4.48 -39.57
C LYS A 421 -4.76 3.14 -38.82
N TRP A 422 -3.92 2.18 -39.23
CA TRP A 422 -3.99 0.80 -38.71
C TRP A 422 -3.79 0.76 -37.20
N TYR A 423 -2.95 1.64 -36.65
CA TYR A 423 -2.76 1.83 -35.21
C TYR A 423 -4.01 2.37 -34.50
N ALA A 424 -4.82 3.23 -35.16
CA ALA A 424 -6.11 3.64 -34.63
C ALA A 424 -7.13 2.50 -34.69
N LEU A 425 -7.16 1.70 -35.76
CA LEU A 425 -7.97 0.47 -35.82
C LEU A 425 -7.56 -0.53 -34.72
N LEU A 426 -6.26 -0.65 -34.43
CA LEU A 426 -5.73 -1.53 -33.39
C LEU A 426 -6.08 -1.01 -31.98
N ALA A 427 -6.00 0.30 -31.76
CA ALA A 427 -6.49 0.93 -30.53
C ALA A 427 -8.01 0.76 -30.33
N TRP A 428 -8.81 0.93 -31.38
CA TRP A 428 -10.26 0.66 -31.34
C TRP A 428 -10.58 -0.82 -31.15
N ALA A 429 -9.78 -1.73 -31.71
CA ALA A 429 -9.91 -3.17 -31.49
C ALA A 429 -9.56 -3.57 -30.04
N LEU A 430 -8.51 -2.99 -29.46
CA LEU A 430 -8.13 -3.20 -28.06
C LEU A 430 -9.16 -2.59 -27.10
N ALA A 431 -9.70 -1.40 -27.40
CA ALA A 431 -10.79 -0.81 -26.64
C ALA A 431 -12.08 -1.66 -26.72
N GLY A 432 -12.43 -2.16 -27.91
CA GLY A 432 -13.54 -3.09 -28.10
C GLY A 432 -13.34 -4.42 -27.36
N LEU A 433 -12.11 -4.94 -27.35
CA LEU A 433 -11.75 -6.12 -26.56
C LEU A 433 -11.86 -5.87 -25.06
N ALA A 434 -11.40 -4.71 -24.56
CA ALA A 434 -11.54 -4.32 -23.16
C ALA A 434 -13.01 -4.22 -22.74
N VAL A 435 -13.87 -3.60 -23.58
CA VAL A 435 -15.32 -3.52 -23.36
C VAL A 435 -15.99 -4.89 -23.34
N LEU A 436 -15.47 -5.89 -24.05
CA LEU A 436 -15.94 -7.28 -23.99
C LEU A 436 -15.39 -8.04 -22.76
N VAL A 437 -14.11 -7.86 -22.43
CA VAL A 437 -13.43 -8.62 -21.36
C VAL A 437 -13.82 -8.12 -19.96
N LEU A 438 -14.02 -6.82 -19.76
CA LEU A 438 -14.43 -6.24 -18.47
C LEU A 438 -15.70 -6.89 -17.89
N PRO A 439 -16.87 -6.93 -18.58
CA PRO A 439 -18.08 -7.57 -18.06
C PRO A 439 -17.97 -9.10 -18.00
N LEU A 440 -17.10 -9.72 -18.79
CA LEU A 440 -16.83 -11.16 -18.74
C LEU A 440 -15.83 -11.54 -17.64
N SER A 441 -15.04 -10.61 -17.11
CA SER A 441 -14.01 -10.89 -16.10
C SER A 441 -14.53 -11.56 -14.81
N PRO A 442 -15.66 -11.16 -14.17
CA PRO A 442 -16.18 -11.89 -13.01
C PRO A 442 -16.66 -13.29 -13.39
N MET A 443 -17.24 -13.48 -14.58
CA MET A 443 -17.67 -14.79 -15.07
C MET A 443 -16.47 -15.71 -15.34
N LEU A 444 -15.41 -15.20 -15.98
CA LEU A 444 -14.18 -15.95 -16.24
C LEU A 444 -13.45 -16.30 -14.94
N TRP A 445 -13.42 -15.38 -13.97
CA TRP A 445 -12.87 -15.64 -12.65
C TRP A 445 -13.67 -16.71 -11.91
N ARG A 446 -15.02 -16.63 -11.91
CA ARG A 446 -15.93 -17.64 -11.33
C ARG A 446 -15.78 -19.02 -12.01
N MET A 447 -15.58 -19.05 -13.34
CA MET A 447 -15.28 -20.29 -14.05
C MET A 447 -13.92 -20.88 -13.65
N ARG A 448 -12.89 -20.04 -13.46
CA ARG A 448 -11.56 -20.47 -13.01
C ARG A 448 -11.59 -20.98 -11.58
N THR A 449 -12.23 -20.28 -10.63
CA THR A 449 -12.31 -20.71 -9.23
C THR A 449 -13.05 -22.03 -9.11
N ARG A 450 -14.21 -22.17 -9.78
CA ARG A 450 -14.94 -23.45 -9.90
C ARG A 450 -14.07 -24.57 -10.48
N ALA A 451 -13.30 -24.31 -11.54
CA ALA A 451 -12.44 -25.30 -12.16
C ALA A 451 -11.28 -25.75 -11.24
N VAL A 452 -10.72 -24.85 -10.44
CA VAL A 452 -9.68 -25.18 -9.44
C VAL A 452 -10.28 -25.99 -8.29
N ARG A 453 -11.37 -25.49 -7.67
CA ARG A 453 -12.06 -26.15 -6.54
C ARG A 453 -12.55 -27.56 -6.88
N LEU A 454 -13.13 -27.76 -8.07
CA LEU A 454 -13.66 -29.05 -8.53
C LEU A 454 -12.65 -29.90 -9.32
N GLY A 455 -11.45 -29.39 -9.60
CA GLY A 455 -10.40 -30.08 -10.37
C GLY A 455 -9.42 -30.87 -9.51
N GLY A 456 -9.27 -30.48 -8.24
CA GLY A 456 -8.50 -31.24 -7.26
C GLY A 456 -9.02 -32.67 -7.08
N HIS A 457 -8.14 -33.57 -6.65
CA HIS A 457 -8.49 -34.90 -6.17
C HIS A 457 -7.67 -35.13 -4.91
N GLY A 458 -8.29 -35.21 -3.74
CA GLY A 458 -7.60 -35.60 -2.51
C GLY A 458 -7.15 -37.05 -2.59
N ARG A 459 -5.91 -37.29 -3.06
CA ARG A 459 -5.34 -38.64 -3.21
C ARG A 459 -4.52 -39.06 -2.00
N SER A 460 -4.10 -38.10 -1.18
CA SER A 460 -3.43 -38.31 0.10
C SER A 460 -4.26 -37.78 1.28
N GLU A 461 -3.95 -38.24 2.49
CA GLU A 461 -4.59 -37.80 3.74
C GLU A 461 -4.41 -36.28 3.96
N ALA A 462 -3.23 -35.74 3.64
CA ALA A 462 -2.92 -34.30 3.73
C ALA A 462 -3.70 -33.43 2.73
N GLU A 463 -4.00 -33.94 1.53
CA GLU A 463 -4.77 -33.21 0.51
C GLU A 463 -6.28 -33.36 0.67
N THR A 464 -6.75 -34.31 1.49
CA THR A 464 -8.17 -34.62 1.64
C THR A 464 -8.94 -33.47 2.30
N ALA A 465 -8.42 -32.92 3.40
CA ALA A 465 -9.05 -31.81 4.11
C ALA A 465 -9.23 -30.54 3.25
N PRO A 466 -8.18 -29.96 2.62
CA PRO A 466 -8.34 -28.76 1.79
C PRO A 466 -9.20 -29.00 0.56
N TYR A 467 -9.19 -30.20 -0.04
CA TYR A 467 -10.07 -30.53 -1.16
C TYR A 467 -11.55 -30.54 -0.77
N VAL A 468 -11.90 -31.22 0.33
CA VAL A 468 -13.30 -31.30 0.79
C VAL A 468 -13.85 -29.91 1.14
N LEU A 469 -13.07 -29.06 1.80
CA LEU A 469 -13.46 -27.68 2.11
C LEU A 469 -13.64 -26.84 0.84
N ALA A 470 -12.72 -26.94 -0.13
CA ALA A 470 -12.85 -26.26 -1.42
C ALA A 470 -14.08 -26.68 -2.23
N VAL A 471 -14.51 -27.95 -2.11
CA VAL A 471 -15.76 -28.44 -2.71
C VAL A 471 -16.99 -27.93 -1.94
N TRP A 472 -16.91 -27.82 -0.61
CA TRP A 472 -17.98 -27.25 0.22
C TRP A 472 -18.25 -25.79 -0.11
N ASP A 473 -17.19 -24.97 -0.22
CA ASP A 473 -17.29 -23.56 -0.64
C ASP A 473 -17.95 -23.42 -2.02
N GLU A 474 -17.66 -24.32 -2.95
CA GLU A 474 -18.29 -24.30 -4.27
C GLU A 474 -19.79 -24.65 -4.19
N LEU A 475 -20.19 -25.55 -3.30
CA LEU A 475 -21.58 -25.92 -3.08
C LEU A 475 -22.36 -24.77 -2.40
N THR A 476 -21.79 -24.14 -1.38
CA THR A 476 -22.44 -23.02 -0.65
C THR A 476 -22.53 -21.77 -1.52
N ASP A 477 -21.47 -21.41 -2.26
CA ASP A 477 -21.54 -20.31 -3.22
C ASP A 477 -22.55 -20.61 -4.34
N THR A 478 -22.64 -21.86 -4.83
CA THR A 478 -23.64 -22.24 -5.84
C THR A 478 -25.06 -22.12 -5.28
N ALA A 479 -25.28 -22.40 -3.99
CA ALA A 479 -26.56 -22.17 -3.35
C ALA A 479 -26.88 -20.65 -3.25
N TRP A 480 -25.88 -19.81 -2.95
CA TRP A 480 -26.01 -18.35 -2.98
C TRP A 480 -26.36 -17.84 -4.38
N ASP A 481 -25.68 -18.30 -5.43
CA ASP A 481 -25.98 -17.98 -6.85
C ASP A 481 -27.46 -18.28 -7.20
N HIS A 482 -28.10 -19.23 -6.49
CA HIS A 482 -29.51 -19.60 -6.62
C HIS A 482 -30.46 -18.95 -5.59
N GLY A 483 -29.99 -17.96 -4.83
CA GLY A 483 -30.78 -17.15 -3.89
C GLY A 483 -30.84 -17.69 -2.45
N ILE A 484 -29.97 -18.65 -2.10
CA ILE A 484 -29.88 -19.23 -0.75
C ILE A 484 -28.64 -18.64 -0.06
N ALA A 485 -28.82 -17.49 0.62
CA ALA A 485 -27.73 -16.83 1.33
C ALA A 485 -27.13 -17.75 2.42
N PRO A 486 -25.78 -17.75 2.60
CA PRO A 486 -25.11 -18.54 3.62
C PRO A 486 -25.53 -18.11 5.03
N ASP A 487 -25.28 -18.99 6.00
CA ASP A 487 -25.59 -18.77 7.41
C ASP A 487 -24.56 -19.50 8.27
N GLU A 488 -23.61 -18.73 8.79
CA GLU A 488 -22.46 -19.24 9.55
C GLU A 488 -22.87 -19.84 10.92
N SER A 489 -24.12 -19.65 11.36
CA SER A 489 -24.62 -20.25 12.60
C SER A 489 -25.02 -21.73 12.47
N LEU A 490 -25.08 -22.26 11.23
CA LEU A 490 -25.52 -23.63 10.96
C LEU A 490 -24.35 -24.59 10.78
N THR A 491 -24.48 -25.79 11.37
CA THR A 491 -23.57 -26.92 11.08
C THR A 491 -23.61 -27.31 9.59
N PRO A 492 -22.62 -28.05 9.06
CA PRO A 492 -22.64 -28.50 7.66
C PRO A 492 -23.94 -29.24 7.31
N ARG A 493 -24.42 -30.11 8.19
CA ARG A 493 -25.71 -30.81 8.06
C ARG A 493 -26.93 -29.87 8.12
N GLY A 494 -26.94 -28.87 9.01
CA GLY A 494 -28.00 -27.86 9.06
C GLY A 494 -28.03 -26.96 7.81
N THR A 495 -26.85 -26.64 7.26
CA THR A 495 -26.69 -25.94 5.98
C THR A 495 -27.18 -26.79 4.82
N ALA A 496 -26.89 -28.10 4.83
CA ALA A 496 -27.42 -29.04 3.84
C ALA A 496 -28.95 -29.08 3.85
N ASP A 497 -29.58 -29.26 5.02
CA ASP A 497 -31.04 -29.23 5.18
C ASP A 497 -31.65 -27.91 4.67
N ARG A 498 -30.98 -26.78 4.93
CA ARG A 498 -31.39 -25.46 4.44
C ARG A 498 -31.32 -25.36 2.92
N ILE A 499 -30.24 -25.85 2.30
CA ILE A 499 -30.07 -25.85 0.83
C ILE A 499 -31.11 -26.75 0.16
N VAL A 500 -31.36 -27.95 0.70
CA VAL A 500 -32.40 -28.86 0.18
C VAL A 500 -33.78 -28.23 0.27
N ARG A 501 -34.14 -27.66 1.44
CA ARG A 501 -35.45 -27.05 1.70
C ARG A 501 -35.70 -25.79 0.87
N LEU A 502 -34.76 -24.86 0.83
CA LEU A 502 -34.92 -23.58 0.11
C LEU A 502 -34.71 -23.74 -1.40
N GLY A 503 -33.79 -24.61 -1.81
CA GLY A 503 -33.54 -24.97 -3.21
C GLY A 503 -34.57 -25.92 -3.81
N ARG A 504 -35.47 -26.50 -3.01
CA ARG A 504 -36.50 -27.48 -3.41
C ARG A 504 -35.90 -28.63 -4.22
N LEU A 505 -34.82 -29.20 -3.72
CA LEU A 505 -34.07 -30.25 -4.42
C LEU A 505 -34.85 -31.58 -4.45
N GLY A 506 -34.79 -32.26 -5.59
CA GLY A 506 -35.26 -33.64 -5.72
C GLY A 506 -34.41 -34.62 -4.91
N PRO A 507 -34.87 -35.87 -4.70
CA PRO A 507 -34.26 -36.81 -3.77
C PRO A 507 -32.78 -37.09 -4.06
N ASP A 508 -32.41 -37.25 -5.33
CA ASP A 508 -31.02 -37.54 -5.73
C ASP A 508 -30.08 -36.37 -5.42
N ALA A 509 -30.49 -35.15 -5.79
CA ALA A 509 -29.73 -33.93 -5.51
C ALA A 509 -29.68 -33.61 -4.02
N ALA A 510 -30.74 -33.90 -3.27
CA ALA A 510 -30.73 -33.78 -1.81
C ALA A 510 -29.72 -34.74 -1.18
N ALA A 511 -29.70 -35.99 -1.61
CA ALA A 511 -28.71 -36.97 -1.17
C ALA A 511 -27.28 -36.56 -1.55
N SER A 512 -27.07 -35.91 -2.70
CA SER A 512 -25.77 -35.31 -3.06
C SER A 512 -25.33 -34.21 -2.08
N VAL A 513 -26.21 -33.28 -1.68
CA VAL A 513 -25.87 -32.23 -0.68
C VAL A 513 -25.45 -32.89 0.65
N HIS A 514 -26.19 -33.89 1.11
CA HIS A 514 -25.87 -34.59 2.36
C HIS A 514 -24.54 -35.35 2.28
N ARG A 515 -24.22 -36.01 1.15
CA ARG A 515 -22.91 -36.68 0.98
C ARG A 515 -21.72 -35.72 1.03
N VAL A 516 -21.87 -34.49 0.51
CA VAL A 516 -20.81 -33.47 0.66
C VAL A 516 -20.73 -32.98 2.11
N ALA A 517 -21.86 -32.73 2.78
CA ALA A 517 -21.88 -32.32 4.19
C ALA A 517 -21.29 -33.37 5.13
N ASP A 518 -21.61 -34.66 4.94
CA ASP A 518 -21.03 -35.77 5.70
C ASP A 518 -19.50 -35.85 5.49
N ALA A 519 -19.00 -35.57 4.28
CA ALA A 519 -17.56 -35.52 4.02
C ALA A 519 -16.87 -34.35 4.75
N VAL A 520 -17.54 -33.18 4.83
CA VAL A 520 -17.07 -32.03 5.63
C VAL A 520 -17.04 -32.38 7.11
N GLU A 521 -18.09 -33.02 7.65
CA GLU A 521 -18.12 -33.47 9.04
C GLU A 521 -17.04 -34.52 9.35
N GLN A 522 -16.72 -35.40 8.40
CA GLN A 522 -15.55 -36.31 8.53
C GLN A 522 -14.23 -35.53 8.59
N VAL A 523 -14.04 -34.49 7.78
CA VAL A 523 -12.81 -33.66 7.81
C VAL A 523 -12.69 -32.83 9.08
N LEU A 524 -13.80 -32.33 9.62
CA LEU A 524 -13.81 -31.49 10.82
C LEU A 524 -13.71 -32.29 12.13
N TYR A 525 -14.24 -33.52 12.17
CA TYR A 525 -14.42 -34.26 13.43
C TYR A 525 -13.81 -35.67 13.49
N ALA A 526 -13.39 -36.27 12.36
CA ALA A 526 -12.74 -37.58 12.41
C ALA A 526 -11.22 -37.45 12.66
N PRO A 527 -10.62 -38.26 13.57
CA PRO A 527 -9.17 -38.23 13.82
C PRO A 527 -8.30 -38.55 12.60
N ARG A 528 -8.87 -39.21 11.58
CA ARG A 528 -8.28 -39.44 10.24
C ARG A 528 -9.39 -39.42 9.20
N PRO A 529 -9.53 -38.36 8.39
CA PRO A 529 -10.57 -38.28 7.38
C PRO A 529 -10.31 -39.26 6.23
N ARG A 530 -11.37 -39.91 5.74
CA ARG A 530 -11.29 -40.82 4.58
C ARG A 530 -11.47 -40.04 3.28
N PRO A 531 -10.64 -40.26 2.25
CA PRO A 531 -10.87 -39.68 0.92
C PRO A 531 -12.22 -40.13 0.36
N VAL A 532 -13.09 -39.18 0.00
CA VAL A 532 -14.38 -39.44 -0.66
C VAL A 532 -14.23 -39.11 -2.14
N VAL A 533 -14.44 -40.12 -2.99
CA VAL A 533 -14.35 -39.99 -4.45
C VAL A 533 -15.66 -39.44 -5.01
N GLY A 534 -15.59 -38.63 -6.07
CA GLY A 534 -16.78 -38.15 -6.79
C GLY A 534 -17.46 -36.90 -6.22
N LEU A 535 -16.92 -36.29 -5.14
CA LEU A 535 -17.50 -35.08 -4.54
C LEU A 535 -17.72 -33.93 -5.55
N ALA A 536 -16.84 -33.78 -6.54
CA ALA A 536 -17.04 -32.79 -7.61
C ALA A 536 -18.25 -33.08 -8.51
N ASP A 537 -18.61 -34.34 -8.72
CA ASP A 537 -19.82 -34.75 -9.45
C ASP A 537 -21.08 -34.58 -8.60
N GLU A 538 -20.99 -34.77 -7.29
CA GLU A 538 -22.08 -34.44 -6.36
C GLU A 538 -22.46 -32.96 -6.45
N VAL A 539 -21.47 -32.05 -6.41
CA VAL A 539 -21.74 -30.61 -6.56
C VAL A 539 -22.31 -30.27 -7.95
N ARG A 540 -21.88 -30.94 -9.02
CA ARG A 540 -22.48 -30.79 -10.36
C ARG A 540 -23.94 -31.25 -10.38
N GLY A 541 -24.28 -32.32 -9.67
CA GLY A 541 -25.64 -32.82 -9.47
C GLY A 541 -26.52 -31.82 -8.70
N VAL A 542 -26.03 -31.30 -7.58
CA VAL A 542 -26.70 -30.24 -6.81
C VAL A 542 -26.94 -28.99 -7.66
N ALA A 543 -25.93 -28.53 -8.40
CA ALA A 543 -26.03 -27.39 -9.31
C ALA A 543 -27.03 -27.64 -10.45
N ALA A 544 -27.22 -28.88 -10.91
CA ALA A 544 -28.26 -29.23 -11.88
C ALA A 544 -29.66 -29.19 -11.25
N GLY A 545 -29.81 -29.70 -10.02
CA GLY A 545 -31.05 -29.65 -9.25
C GLY A 545 -31.52 -28.21 -8.97
N LEU A 546 -30.61 -27.33 -8.52
CA LEU A 546 -30.91 -25.91 -8.29
C LEU A 546 -31.29 -25.15 -9.58
N ARG A 547 -30.68 -25.49 -10.72
CA ARG A 547 -31.08 -24.94 -12.03
C ARG A 547 -32.45 -25.43 -12.47
N ALA A 548 -32.78 -26.70 -12.23
CA ALA A 548 -34.09 -27.25 -12.54
C ALA A 548 -35.21 -26.59 -11.70
N SER A 549 -35.00 -26.41 -10.39
CA SER A 549 -35.98 -25.76 -9.52
C SER A 549 -36.12 -24.25 -9.78
N ALA A 550 -35.03 -23.57 -10.18
CA ALA A 550 -35.08 -22.17 -10.63
C ALA A 550 -35.79 -22.01 -11.99
N GLY A 551 -35.61 -22.96 -12.92
CA GLY A 551 -36.24 -22.93 -14.25
C GLY A 551 -37.77 -23.06 -14.20
N GLY A 552 -38.30 -23.84 -13.25
CA GLY A 552 -39.74 -23.98 -13.01
C GLY A 552 -40.44 -22.74 -12.44
N ARG A 553 -39.72 -21.63 -12.24
CA ARG A 553 -40.21 -20.39 -11.63
C ARG A 553 -40.65 -19.32 -12.65
N ARG A 554 -40.71 -19.67 -13.94
CA ARG A 554 -41.28 -18.86 -15.03
C ARG A 554 -42.51 -19.53 -15.64
N VAL A 555 -43.64 -19.42 -14.95
CA VAL A 555 -45.01 -19.55 -15.48
C VAL A 555 -45.82 -18.42 -14.85
#